data_AF-A0A022PZ06-F1
#
_entry.id   AF-A0A022PZ06-F1
#
_cell.length_a   1.000
_cell.length_b   1.000
_cell.length_c   1.000
_cell.angle_alpha   90.00
_cell.angle_beta   90.00
_cell.angle_gamma   90.00
#
_symmetry.space_group_name_H-M   'P 1'
#
loop_
_entity.id
_entity.type
_entity.pdbx_description
1 polymer ?
#
loop_
_entity_poly.entity_id
_entity_poly.type
_entity_poly.pdbx_seq_one_letter_code
_entity_poly.pdbx_strand_id
1 'polypeptide(L)'
;DVTGVEIAGALKNVLAIAAGIVEGLNLGNNSMAALVSQGCSEIRWLATKMGAKSTTLTGLSGNGDIMLTCFVNLSRNRTVGVRLGSGEKLDDILSSMNQVAEGVSTAGAVIALAQKYKVKMPVLTAVARIVDNELTPTKAVFELMNLPQDKYT
;
A
#
# COMPACT_ATOMS: atom_id res chain seq x y z
N ASP A 1 1.95 -2.23 -20.84
CA ASP A 1 2.85 -1.12 -21.24
C ASP A 1 3.82 -0.85 -20.11
N VAL A 2 4.96 -0.24 -20.40
CA VAL A 2 6.07 -0.07 -19.43
C VAL A 2 5.63 0.77 -18.23
N THR A 3 4.95 1.90 -18.48
CA THR A 3 4.44 2.80 -17.44
C THR A 3 3.56 2.07 -16.42
N GLY A 4 2.61 1.26 -16.89
CA GLY A 4 1.74 0.48 -15.99
C GLY A 4 2.50 -0.54 -15.14
N VAL A 5 3.50 -1.21 -15.71
CA VAL A 5 4.31 -2.20 -14.99
C VAL A 5 5.18 -1.53 -13.93
N GLU A 6 5.82 -0.40 -14.24
CA GLU A 6 6.66 0.34 -13.30
C GLU A 6 5.85 0.88 -12.11
N ILE A 7 4.68 1.48 -12.38
CA ILE A 7 3.83 2.03 -11.31
C ILE A 7 3.28 0.91 -10.42
N ALA A 8 2.79 -0.19 -11.02
CA ALA A 8 2.32 -1.33 -10.24
C ALA A 8 3.45 -1.95 -9.41
N GLY A 9 4.63 -2.15 -10.00
CA GLY A 9 5.81 -2.71 -9.34
C GLY A 9 6.31 -1.87 -8.18
N ALA A 10 6.28 -0.54 -8.29
CA ALA A 10 6.67 0.35 -7.19
C ALA A 10 5.61 0.37 -6.09
N LEU A 11 4.34 0.59 -6.44
CA LEU A 11 3.28 0.83 -5.46
C LEU A 11 2.78 -0.45 -4.76
N LYS A 12 2.99 -1.64 -5.34
CA LYS A 12 2.69 -2.90 -4.65
C LYS A 12 3.42 -3.02 -3.32
N ASN A 13 4.64 -2.48 -3.24
CA ASN A 13 5.46 -2.55 -2.04
C ASN A 13 4.86 -1.69 -0.92
N VAL A 14 4.31 -0.52 -1.25
CA VAL A 14 3.59 0.33 -0.29
C VAL A 14 2.31 -0.38 0.18
N LEU A 15 1.56 -0.98 -0.75
CA LEU A 15 0.35 -1.73 -0.41
C LEU A 15 0.65 -2.96 0.46
N ALA A 16 1.79 -3.61 0.26
CA ALA A 16 2.21 -4.73 1.09
C ALA A 16 2.51 -4.32 2.55
N ILE A 17 3.02 -3.11 2.78
CA ILE A 17 3.13 -2.53 4.14
C ILE A 17 1.72 -2.40 4.75
N ALA A 18 0.76 -1.88 3.97
CA ALA A 18 -0.63 -1.75 4.42
C ALA A 18 -1.23 -3.12 4.81
N ALA A 19 -1.01 -4.15 3.99
CA ALA A 19 -1.45 -5.51 4.27
C ALA A 19 -0.81 -6.06 5.56
N GLY A 20 0.50 -5.85 5.74
CA GLY A 20 1.20 -6.22 6.96
C GLY A 20 0.63 -5.51 8.20
N ILE A 21 0.30 -4.23 8.10
CA ILE A 21 -0.31 -3.47 9.22
C ILE A 21 -1.62 -4.11 9.68
N VAL A 22 -2.48 -4.52 8.75
CA VAL A 22 -3.75 -5.19 9.07
C VAL A 22 -3.54 -6.51 9.81
N GLU A 23 -2.52 -7.26 9.40
CA GLU A 23 -2.12 -8.50 10.09
C GLU A 23 -1.54 -8.22 11.48
N GLY A 24 -0.63 -7.26 11.61
CA GLY A 24 -0.02 -6.87 12.89
C GLY A 24 -1.06 -6.36 13.90
N LEU A 25 -2.15 -5.77 13.42
CA LEU A 25 -3.31 -5.35 14.21
C LEU A 25 -4.33 -6.48 14.48
N ASN A 26 -4.10 -7.69 13.98
CA ASN A 26 -4.98 -8.85 14.14
C ASN A 26 -6.43 -8.65 13.65
N LEU A 27 -6.63 -7.91 12.56
CA LEU A 27 -7.97 -7.58 12.05
C LEU A 27 -8.61 -8.66 11.16
N GLY A 28 -7.88 -9.73 10.86
CA GLY A 28 -8.35 -10.89 10.11
C GLY A 28 -8.39 -10.73 8.58
N ASN A 29 -8.67 -11.84 7.90
CA ASN A 29 -8.54 -11.97 6.45
C ASN A 29 -9.54 -11.13 5.64
N ASN A 30 -10.74 -10.87 6.18
CA ASN A 30 -11.73 -10.05 5.49
C ASN A 30 -11.27 -8.59 5.38
N SER A 31 -10.74 -8.05 6.47
CA SER A 31 -10.16 -6.70 6.52
C SER A 31 -8.98 -6.59 5.56
N MET A 32 -8.13 -7.63 5.51
CA MET A 32 -6.99 -7.69 4.58
C MET A 32 -7.45 -7.71 3.12
N ALA A 33 -8.42 -8.56 2.77
CA ALA A 33 -8.94 -8.66 1.42
C ALA A 33 -9.59 -7.35 0.95
N ALA A 34 -10.37 -6.70 1.82
CA ALA A 34 -10.98 -5.41 1.53
C ALA A 34 -9.92 -4.31 1.31
N LEU A 35 -8.94 -4.21 2.21
CA LEU A 35 -7.87 -3.21 2.13
C LEU A 35 -7.03 -3.39 0.85
N VAL A 36 -6.60 -4.62 0.56
CA VAL A 36 -5.79 -4.91 -0.62
C VAL A 36 -6.57 -4.64 -1.90
N SER A 37 -7.86 -5.01 -1.95
CA SER A 37 -8.72 -4.73 -3.12
C SER A 37 -8.86 -3.23 -3.37
N GLN A 38 -9.04 -2.43 -2.30
CA GLN A 38 -9.09 -0.98 -2.38
C GLN A 38 -7.75 -0.41 -2.87
N GLY A 39 -6.63 -0.84 -2.30
CA GLY A 39 -5.29 -0.40 -2.73
C GLY A 39 -4.97 -0.75 -4.19
N CYS A 40 -5.39 -1.93 -4.66
CA CYS A 40 -5.29 -2.30 -6.08
C CYS A 40 -6.04 -1.31 -6.98
N SER A 41 -7.22 -0.83 -6.56
CA SER A 41 -7.97 0.18 -7.30
C SER A 41 -7.29 1.55 -7.29
N GLU A 42 -6.69 1.96 -6.17
CA GLU A 42 -5.90 3.19 -6.09
C GLU A 42 -4.71 3.19 -7.05
N ILE A 43 -3.94 2.09 -7.06
CA ILE A 43 -2.81 1.90 -7.98
C ILE A 43 -3.31 1.98 -9.43
N ARG A 44 -4.45 1.33 -9.72
CA ARG A 44 -5.07 1.33 -11.06
C ARG A 44 -5.44 2.72 -11.52
N TRP A 45 -6.10 3.50 -10.66
CA TRP A 45 -6.54 4.85 -10.98
C TRP A 45 -5.36 5.80 -11.19
N LEU A 46 -4.35 5.76 -10.30
CA LEU A 46 -3.16 6.57 -10.47
C LEU A 46 -2.44 6.23 -11.77
N ALA A 47 -2.15 4.95 -12.01
CA ALA A 47 -1.43 4.52 -13.20
C ALA A 47 -2.16 4.91 -14.49
N THR A 48 -3.50 4.79 -14.51
CA THR A 48 -4.30 5.23 -15.66
C THR A 48 -4.22 6.75 -15.86
N LYS A 49 -4.25 7.56 -14.79
CA LYS A 49 -4.04 9.02 -14.88
C LYS A 49 -2.63 9.41 -15.29
N MET A 50 -1.65 8.53 -15.07
CA MET A 50 -0.27 8.68 -15.52
C MET A 50 -0.06 8.18 -16.98
N GLY A 51 -1.12 7.74 -17.66
CA GLY A 51 -1.08 7.33 -19.06
C GLY A 51 -0.87 5.82 -19.30
N ALA A 52 -0.88 5.00 -18.24
CA ALA A 52 -0.81 3.55 -18.39
C ALA A 52 -2.10 2.97 -18.98
N LYS A 53 -2.00 1.83 -19.68
CA LYS A 53 -3.18 1.09 -20.15
C LYS A 53 -3.79 0.31 -19.00
N SER A 54 -5.10 0.44 -18.80
CA SER A 54 -5.84 -0.29 -17.76
C SER A 54 -5.65 -1.81 -17.85
N THR A 55 -5.56 -2.36 -19.06
CA THR A 55 -5.37 -3.80 -19.32
C THR A 55 -4.03 -4.34 -18.81
N THR A 56 -3.00 -3.51 -18.73
CA THR A 56 -1.69 -3.87 -18.13
C THR A 56 -1.85 -4.16 -16.64
N LEU A 57 -2.71 -3.40 -15.97
CA LEU A 57 -2.88 -3.45 -14.51
C LEU A 57 -3.80 -4.60 -14.09
N THR A 58 -4.71 -5.02 -14.96
CA THR A 58 -5.55 -6.21 -14.74
C THR A 58 -4.85 -7.53 -15.07
N GLY A 59 -3.69 -7.50 -15.73
CA GLY A 59 -2.89 -8.67 -16.06
C GLY A 59 -2.06 -9.19 -14.88
N LEU A 60 -1.39 -10.34 -15.09
CA LEU A 60 -0.57 -11.02 -14.07
C LEU A 60 0.59 -10.14 -13.56
N SER A 61 1.20 -9.35 -14.44
CA SER A 61 2.29 -8.42 -14.11
C SER A 61 1.85 -7.20 -13.30
N GLY A 62 0.54 -6.95 -13.19
CA GLY A 62 -0.04 -5.91 -12.33
C GLY A 62 -0.70 -6.53 -11.10
N ASN A 63 -2.00 -6.84 -11.21
CA ASN A 63 -2.79 -7.42 -10.13
C ASN A 63 -2.19 -8.72 -9.56
N GLY A 64 -1.66 -9.62 -10.39
CA GLY A 64 -1.13 -10.91 -9.93
C GLY A 64 0.06 -10.74 -8.97
N ASP A 65 1.02 -9.93 -9.36
CA ASP A 65 2.21 -9.61 -8.56
C ASP A 65 1.87 -8.80 -7.30
N ILE A 66 0.92 -7.86 -7.39
CA ILE A 66 0.40 -7.14 -6.21
C ILE A 66 -0.17 -8.11 -5.19
N MET A 67 -1.06 -9.02 -5.62
CA MET A 67 -1.68 -10.00 -4.73
C MET A 67 -0.62 -10.93 -4.11
N LEU A 68 0.31 -11.47 -4.91
CA LEU A 68 1.39 -12.30 -4.41
C LEU A 68 2.20 -11.58 -3.31
N THR A 69 2.55 -10.32 -3.54
CA THR A 69 3.36 -9.51 -2.61
C THR A 69 2.61 -9.20 -1.30
N CYS A 70 1.28 -9.02 -1.37
CA CYS A 70 0.46 -8.69 -0.20
C CYS A 70 0.09 -9.92 0.66
N PHE A 71 -0.13 -11.09 0.03
CA PHE A 71 -0.64 -12.28 0.71
C PHE A 71 0.43 -13.29 1.12
N VAL A 72 1.66 -13.18 0.60
CA VAL A 72 2.74 -14.12 0.94
C VAL A 72 3.71 -13.53 1.96
N ASN A 73 4.02 -14.30 3.00
CA ASN A 73 4.85 -13.91 4.15
C ASN A 73 6.34 -13.66 3.84
N LEU A 74 6.77 -13.80 2.58
CA LEU A 74 8.15 -13.57 2.14
C LEU A 74 8.46 -12.10 1.81
N SER A 75 7.44 -11.24 1.78
CA SER A 75 7.59 -9.83 1.47
C SER A 75 8.18 -9.05 2.66
N ARG A 76 9.36 -8.46 2.48
CA ARG A 76 10.01 -7.58 3.47
C ARG A 76 9.13 -6.38 3.84
N ASN A 77 8.44 -5.83 2.84
CA ASN A 77 7.51 -4.72 3.03
C ASN A 77 6.32 -5.14 3.91
N ARG A 78 5.79 -6.35 3.70
CA ARG A 78 4.76 -6.92 4.58
C ARG A 78 5.29 -7.12 6.00
N THR A 79 6.51 -7.63 6.17
CA THR A 79 7.15 -7.75 7.50
C THR A 79 7.26 -6.41 8.22
N VAL A 80 7.68 -5.34 7.52
CA VAL A 80 7.67 -3.97 8.09
C VAL A 80 6.26 -3.60 8.54
N GLY A 81 5.26 -3.83 7.69
CA GLY A 81 3.86 -3.57 8.02
C GLY A 81 3.39 -4.30 9.27
N VAL A 82 3.69 -5.60 9.41
CA VAL A 82 3.32 -6.40 10.58
C VAL A 82 3.88 -5.79 11.85
N ARG A 83 5.18 -5.48 11.85
CA ARG A 83 5.88 -4.91 13.01
C ARG A 83 5.34 -3.52 13.39
N LEU A 84 5.08 -2.67 12.39
CA LEU A 84 4.39 -1.40 12.61
C LEU A 84 3.00 -1.60 13.23
N GLY A 85 2.21 -2.53 12.69
CA GLY A 85 0.88 -2.88 13.21
C GLY A 85 0.92 -3.41 14.64
N SER A 86 1.99 -4.12 15.01
CA SER A 86 2.24 -4.59 16.39
C SER A 86 2.78 -3.52 17.34
N GLY A 87 3.00 -2.29 16.84
CA GLY A 87 3.37 -1.13 17.67
C GLY A 87 4.86 -0.83 17.74
N GLU A 88 5.70 -1.51 16.95
CA GLU A 88 7.13 -1.19 16.86
C GLU A 88 7.36 0.13 16.09
N LYS A 89 8.44 0.85 16.44
CA LYS A 89 8.81 2.09 15.73
C LYS A 89 9.54 1.77 14.43
N LEU A 90 9.30 2.58 13.39
CA LEU A 90 9.92 2.37 12.09
C LEU A 90 11.45 2.33 12.14
N ASP A 91 12.08 3.24 12.89
CA ASP A 91 13.55 3.29 13.01
C ASP A 91 14.13 2.01 13.63
N ASP A 92 13.46 1.46 14.64
CA ASP A 92 13.84 0.20 15.28
C ASP A 92 13.65 -0.99 14.33
N ILE A 93 12.60 -0.95 13.49
CA ILE A 93 12.37 -1.97 12.47
C ILE A 93 13.48 -1.94 11.42
N LEU A 94 13.77 -0.77 10.86
CA LEU A 94 14.72 -0.61 9.77
C LEU A 94 16.15 -0.89 10.21
N SER A 95 16.55 -0.47 11.42
CA SER A 95 17.88 -0.74 11.97
C SER A 95 18.13 -2.23 12.23
N SER A 96 17.08 -3.03 12.44
CA SER A 96 17.20 -4.47 12.67
C SER A 96 17.11 -5.30 11.38
N MET A 97 16.89 -4.69 10.21
CA MET A 97 16.71 -5.40 8.94
C MET A 97 18.00 -5.45 8.12
N ASN A 98 18.32 -6.64 7.62
CA ASN A 98 19.46 -6.85 6.71
C ASN A 98 19.16 -6.51 5.25
N GLN A 99 17.92 -6.12 4.93
CA GLN A 99 17.43 -5.92 3.58
C GLN A 99 16.54 -4.69 3.51
N VAL A 100 16.63 -3.93 2.42
CA VAL A 100 15.87 -2.69 2.22
C VAL A 100 14.40 -3.01 1.98
N ALA A 101 13.51 -2.29 2.66
CA ALA A 101 12.08 -2.27 2.39
C ALA A 101 11.73 -1.10 1.46
N GLU A 102 11.79 -1.35 0.15
CA GLU A 102 11.57 -0.34 -0.90
C GLU A 102 10.24 0.40 -0.78
N GLY A 103 9.22 -0.22 -0.18
CA GLY A 103 7.92 0.39 0.06
C GLY A 103 8.01 1.60 0.99
N VAL A 104 8.94 1.60 1.94
CA VAL A 104 9.16 2.72 2.87
C VAL A 104 9.66 3.95 2.10
N SER A 105 10.70 3.78 1.27
CA SER A 105 11.20 4.86 0.41
C SER A 105 10.19 5.29 -0.65
N THR A 106 9.39 4.35 -1.18
CA THR A 106 8.38 4.64 -2.21
C THR A 106 7.21 5.43 -1.63
N ALA A 107 6.87 5.21 -0.36
CA ALA A 107 5.73 5.84 0.30
C ALA A 107 5.82 7.38 0.28
N GLY A 108 7.02 7.95 0.40
CA GLY A 108 7.23 9.40 0.38
C GLY A 108 6.79 10.08 -0.94
N ALA A 109 6.73 9.35 -2.05
CA ALA A 109 6.25 9.90 -3.32
C ALA A 109 4.72 9.85 -3.48
N VAL A 110 4.03 9.01 -2.70
CA VAL A 110 2.60 8.71 -2.90
C VAL A 110 1.72 9.95 -2.75
N ILE A 111 1.92 10.74 -1.69
CA ILE A 111 1.09 11.93 -1.43
C ILE A 111 1.25 12.95 -2.56
N ALA A 112 2.49 13.20 -2.97
CA ALA A 112 2.79 14.13 -4.07
C ALA A 112 2.18 13.66 -5.40
N LEU A 113 2.24 12.35 -5.69
CA LEU A 113 1.62 11.76 -6.89
C LEU A 113 0.09 11.86 -6.84
N ALA A 114 -0.53 11.53 -5.71
CA ALA A 114 -1.97 11.63 -5.52
C ALA A 114 -2.46 13.07 -5.76
N GLN A 115 -1.74 14.07 -5.23
CA GLN A 115 -2.04 15.49 -5.45
C GLN A 115 -1.85 15.91 -6.91
N LYS A 116 -0.69 15.58 -7.49
CA LYS A 116 -0.34 15.95 -8.88
C LYS A 116 -1.35 15.44 -9.88
N TYR A 117 -1.78 14.18 -9.75
CA TYR A 117 -2.70 13.53 -10.67
C TYR A 117 -4.17 13.63 -10.24
N LYS A 118 -4.45 14.30 -9.11
CA LYS A 118 -5.79 14.51 -8.54
C LYS A 118 -6.54 13.19 -8.35
N VAL A 119 -5.86 12.18 -7.80
CA VAL A 119 -6.41 10.86 -7.51
C VAL A 119 -6.52 10.68 -6.00
N LYS A 120 -7.66 10.18 -5.54
CA LYS A 120 -7.82 9.82 -4.14
C LYS A 120 -7.18 8.45 -3.90
N MET A 121 -6.23 8.40 -2.98
CA MET A 121 -5.47 7.20 -2.65
C MET A 121 -5.41 6.98 -1.12
N PRO A 122 -6.57 6.83 -0.45
CA PRO A 122 -6.61 6.81 1.02
C PRO A 122 -5.75 5.70 1.64
N VAL A 123 -5.68 4.50 1.06
CA VAL A 123 -4.87 3.40 1.59
C VAL A 123 -3.39 3.72 1.49
N LEU A 124 -2.91 4.06 0.29
CA LEU A 124 -1.47 4.27 0.09
C LEU A 124 -0.98 5.56 0.77
N THR A 125 -1.81 6.61 0.83
CA THR A 125 -1.45 7.85 1.55
C THR A 125 -1.48 7.66 3.07
N ALA A 126 -2.33 6.79 3.61
CA ALA A 126 -2.27 6.42 5.01
C ALA A 126 -0.95 5.73 5.36
N VAL A 127 -0.45 4.83 4.50
CA VAL A 127 0.87 4.20 4.69
C VAL A 127 1.98 5.26 4.68
N ALA A 128 1.95 6.22 3.74
CA ALA A 128 2.92 7.31 3.70
C ALA A 128 2.93 8.12 5.01
N ARG A 129 1.77 8.51 5.52
CA ARG A 129 1.65 9.23 6.80
C ARG A 129 2.12 8.41 8.00
N ILE A 130 1.95 7.08 7.98
CA ILE A 130 2.48 6.20 9.02
C ILE A 130 4.01 6.15 8.96
N VAL A 131 4.58 6.03 7.75
CA VAL A 131 6.03 6.02 7.54
C VAL A 131 6.67 7.33 7.98
N ASP A 132 6.01 8.46 7.71
CA ASP A 132 6.45 9.80 8.15
C ASP A 132 6.13 10.09 9.63
N ASN A 133 5.63 9.10 10.38
CA ASN A 133 5.30 9.20 11.80
C ASN A 133 4.21 10.26 12.12
N GLU A 134 3.39 10.62 11.14
CA GLU A 134 2.25 11.55 11.29
C GLU A 134 0.95 10.86 11.73
N LEU A 135 0.86 9.54 11.51
CA LEU A 135 -0.35 8.75 11.74
C LEU A 135 0.02 7.40 12.37
N THR A 136 -0.76 6.96 13.36
CA THR A 136 -0.57 5.62 13.92
C THR A 136 -1.36 4.57 13.12
N PRO A 137 -0.88 3.32 13.03
CA PRO A 137 -1.59 2.24 12.34
C PRO A 137 -3.06 2.07 12.76
N THR A 138 -3.34 2.12 14.07
CA THR A 138 -4.70 2.00 14.60
C THR A 138 -5.60 3.14 14.14
N LYS A 139 -5.11 4.38 14.16
CA LYS A 139 -5.86 5.55 13.69
C LYS A 139 -6.11 5.49 12.18
N ALA A 140 -5.11 5.06 11.41
CA ALA A 140 -5.24 4.89 9.97
C ALA A 140 -6.37 3.92 9.59
N VAL A 141 -6.41 2.76 10.24
CA VAL A 141 -7.48 1.78 10.00
C VAL A 141 -8.85 2.37 10.33
N PHE A 142 -8.97 3.07 11.45
CA PHE A 142 -10.23 3.72 11.85
C PHE A 142 -10.66 4.78 10.82
N GLU A 143 -9.74 5.59 10.30
CA GLU A 143 -10.02 6.57 9.24
C GLU A 143 -10.52 5.85 7.97
N LEU A 144 -9.86 4.77 7.55
CA LEU A 144 -10.19 4.02 6.33
C LEU A 144 -11.54 3.30 6.41
N MET A 145 -11.86 2.68 7.55
CA MET A 145 -13.13 1.98 7.75
C MET A 145 -14.35 2.91 7.73
N ASN A 146 -14.15 4.19 8.01
CA ASN A 146 -15.19 5.21 7.96
C ASN A 146 -15.34 5.89 6.59
N LEU A 147 -14.53 5.51 5.60
CA LEU A 147 -14.67 6.05 4.25
C LEU A 147 -15.87 5.42 3.52
N PRO A 148 -16.69 6.23 2.83
CA PRO A 148 -17.81 5.71 2.04
C PRO A 148 -17.29 4.85 0.89
N GLN A 149 -17.67 3.58 0.84
CA GLN A 149 -17.18 2.61 -0.15
C GLN A 149 -17.66 2.90 -1.58
N ASP A 150 -18.74 3.68 -1.74
CA ASP A 150 -19.44 3.85 -3.03
C ASP A 150 -19.11 5.15 -3.80
N LYS A 151 -18.18 5.97 -3.32
CA LYS A 151 -17.94 7.34 -3.89
C LYS A 151 -16.63 7.54 -4.64
N TYR A 152 -15.99 6.47 -5.10
CA TYR A 152 -14.69 6.53 -5.78
C TYR A 152 -14.71 6.02 -7.24
N THR A 153 -15.90 5.88 -7.83
CA THR A 153 -16.09 5.76 -9.28
C THR A 153 -15.90 7.09 -10.00
#